data_AF-A0A316NM87-F1
#
_entry.id   AF-A0A316NM87-F1
#
_cell.length_a   1.000
_cell.length_b   1.000
_cell.length_c   1.000
_cell.angle_alpha   90.00
_cell.angle_beta   90.00
_cell.angle_gamma   90.00
#
_symmetry.space_group_name_H-M   'P 1'
#
loop_
_entity.id
_entity.type
_entity.pdbx_description
1 polymer ?
#
loop_
_entity_poly.entity_id
_entity_poly.type
_entity_poly.pdbx_seq_one_letter_code
_entity_poly.pdbx_strand_id
1 'polypeptide(L)'
;MQVSLDNQTSFNGKLSPKTLFKFKQSLNSTEFQQVKNFRAGKRYTNIDIVTINNEPVRLPSGAVVIPKETFAEFANSRAKNGLKSRIKLADGILPYDMRTFKLITHELIKRGESLLDMFK
;
A
#
# COMPACT_ATOMS: atom_id res chain seq x y z
N MET A 1 -8.42 24.78 -5.26
CA MET A 1 -8.88 23.90 -6.37
C MET A 1 -9.32 22.58 -5.76
N GLN A 2 -10.61 22.27 -5.84
CA GLN A 2 -11.15 20.99 -5.42
C GLN A 2 -11.10 20.07 -6.64
N VAL A 3 -10.25 19.05 -6.60
CA VAL A 3 -10.11 18.10 -7.73
C VAL A 3 -11.37 17.22 -7.73
N SER A 4 -12.24 17.39 -8.72
CA SER A 4 -13.34 16.46 -8.99
C SER A 4 -12.76 15.18 -9.60
N LEU A 5 -13.05 14.05 -8.95
CA LEU A 5 -12.60 12.71 -9.35
C LEU A 5 -13.66 11.98 -10.20
N ASP A 6 -14.73 12.67 -10.61
CA ASP A 6 -15.95 12.05 -11.13
C ASP A 6 -15.78 11.40 -12.52
N ASN A 7 -14.68 11.67 -13.22
CA ASN A 7 -14.39 11.13 -14.56
C ASN A 7 -13.20 10.15 -14.63
N GLN A 8 -12.62 9.69 -13.51
CA GLN A 8 -11.52 8.70 -13.55
C GLN A 8 -12.03 7.26 -13.33
N THR A 9 -12.67 6.70 -14.36
CA THR A 9 -13.11 5.28 -14.46
C THR A 9 -11.97 4.25 -14.52
N SER A 10 -10.72 4.68 -14.38
CA SER A 10 -9.52 3.85 -14.53
C SER A 10 -9.05 3.16 -13.24
N PHE A 11 -9.48 3.63 -12.06
CA PHE A 11 -9.02 3.09 -10.78
C PHE A 11 -9.93 1.99 -10.22
N ASN A 12 -9.56 0.73 -10.47
CA ASN A 12 -10.33 -0.46 -10.07
C ASN A 12 -9.57 -1.41 -9.14
N GLY A 13 -8.29 -1.15 -8.87
CA GLY A 13 -7.52 -1.97 -7.94
C GLY A 13 -7.99 -1.80 -6.50
N LYS A 14 -7.77 -2.84 -5.69
CA LYS A 14 -8.30 -2.94 -4.33
C LYS A 14 -7.22 -3.40 -3.37
N LEU A 15 -7.35 -3.02 -2.11
CA LEU A 15 -6.55 -3.64 -1.04
C LEU A 15 -6.84 -5.14 -0.99
N SER A 16 -5.79 -5.94 -0.81
CA SER A 16 -5.92 -7.38 -0.73
C SER A 16 -6.74 -7.81 0.50
N PRO A 17 -7.34 -9.02 0.49
CA PRO A 17 -8.04 -9.55 1.67
C PRO A 17 -7.16 -9.58 2.92
N LYS A 18 -5.86 -9.90 2.77
CA LYS A 18 -4.90 -9.94 3.88
C LYS A 18 -4.69 -8.55 4.50
N THR A 19 -4.53 -7.53 3.67
CA THR A 19 -4.36 -6.15 4.13
C THR A 19 -5.64 -5.63 4.77
N LEU A 20 -6.80 -5.90 4.16
CA LEU A 20 -8.11 -5.54 4.72
C LEU A 20 -8.36 -6.21 6.06
N PHE A 21 -7.97 -7.48 6.23
CA PHE A 21 -8.14 -8.19 7.49
C PHE A 21 -7.44 -7.47 8.65
N LYS A 22 -6.20 -7.00 8.44
CA LYS A 22 -5.45 -6.25 9.46
C LYS A 22 -6.11 -4.92 9.80
N PHE A 23 -6.56 -4.15 8.80
CA PHE A 23 -7.32 -2.92 9.05
C PHE A 23 -8.62 -3.19 9.80
N LYS A 24 -9.34 -4.28 9.49
CA LYS A 24 -10.56 -4.66 10.19
C LYS A 24 -10.34 -4.92 11.69
N GLN A 25 -9.16 -5.40 12.08
CA GLN A 25 -8.83 -5.66 13.49
C GLN A 25 -8.57 -4.38 14.29
N SER A 26 -8.18 -3.29 13.62
CA SER A 26 -7.73 -2.05 14.28
C SER A 26 -8.68 -0.87 14.10
N LEU A 27 -9.60 -0.95 13.14
CA LEU A 27 -10.52 0.13 12.80
C LEU A 27 -11.96 -0.18 13.23
N ASN A 28 -12.72 0.87 13.52
CA ASN A 28 -14.17 0.73 13.70
C ASN A 28 -14.89 0.48 12.36
N SER A 29 -16.17 0.15 12.40
CA SER A 29 -16.96 -0.20 11.20
C SER A 29 -16.95 0.91 10.14
N THR A 30 -17.14 2.17 10.55
CA THR A 30 -17.19 3.32 9.64
C THR A 30 -15.86 3.54 8.94
N GLU A 31 -14.77 3.54 9.70
CA GLU A 31 -13.41 3.68 9.18
C GLU A 31 -13.03 2.53 8.26
N PHE A 32 -13.37 1.29 8.65
CA PHE A 32 -13.09 0.12 7.84
C PHE A 32 -13.82 0.17 6.49
N GLN A 33 -15.06 0.69 6.43
CA GLN A 33 -15.76 0.86 5.15
C GLN A 33 -15.02 1.84 4.23
N GLN A 34 -14.42 2.91 4.76
CA GLN A 34 -13.60 3.83 3.96
C GLN A 34 -12.39 3.10 3.35
N VAL A 35 -11.68 2.31 4.16
CA VAL A 35 -10.52 1.52 3.71
C VAL A 35 -10.93 0.47 2.68
N LYS A 36 -12.01 -0.28 2.93
CA LYS A 36 -12.53 -1.33 2.04
C LYS A 36 -12.95 -0.78 0.67
N ASN A 37 -13.47 0.44 0.63
CA ASN A 37 -13.96 1.06 -0.59
C ASN A 37 -12.88 1.84 -1.36
N PHE A 38 -11.68 1.98 -0.80
CA PHE A 38 -10.54 2.58 -1.49
C PHE A 38 -10.22 1.87 -2.81
N ARG A 39 -9.94 2.66 -3.86
CA ARG A 39 -9.53 2.19 -5.17
C ARG A 39 -8.29 2.94 -5.66
N ALA A 40 -7.33 2.19 -6.19
CA ALA A 40 -6.14 2.72 -6.86
C ALA A 40 -5.53 1.68 -7.82
N GLY A 41 -4.80 2.13 -8.85
CA GLY A 41 -4.29 1.27 -9.93
C GLY A 41 -5.37 0.74 -10.90
N LYS A 42 -4.96 -0.03 -11.91
CA LYS A 42 -5.84 -0.52 -12.99
C LYS A 42 -6.78 -1.65 -12.54
N ARG A 43 -7.61 -2.13 -13.47
CA ARG A 43 -8.40 -3.35 -13.30
C ARG A 43 -7.48 -4.52 -12.94
N TYR A 44 -7.90 -5.33 -11.97
CA TYR A 44 -7.17 -6.49 -11.43
C TYR A 44 -5.93 -6.16 -10.57
N THR A 45 -5.62 -4.90 -10.29
CA THR A 45 -4.54 -4.56 -9.35
C THR A 45 -4.95 -4.92 -7.91
N ASN A 46 -4.14 -5.72 -7.23
CA ASN A 46 -4.19 -5.94 -5.80
C ASN A 46 -3.12 -5.10 -5.12
N ILE A 47 -3.49 -4.44 -4.01
CA ILE A 47 -2.62 -3.59 -3.23
C ILE A 47 -2.40 -4.25 -1.87
N ASP A 48 -1.15 -4.54 -1.55
CA ASP A 48 -0.73 -5.15 -0.30
C ASP A 48 0.15 -4.19 0.50
N ILE A 49 -0.11 -4.06 1.80
CA ILE A 49 0.83 -3.37 2.71
C ILE A 49 1.71 -4.42 3.37
N VAL A 50 2.97 -4.44 2.98
CA VAL A 50 3.96 -5.44 3.41
C VAL A 50 5.11 -4.77 4.13
N THR A 51 5.55 -5.39 5.23
CA THR A 51 6.80 -5.04 5.88
C THR A 51 7.83 -6.11 5.57
N ILE A 52 9.01 -5.70 5.12
CA ILE A 52 10.10 -6.57 4.73
C ILE A 52 11.28 -6.31 5.66
N ASN A 53 11.96 -7.36 6.08
CA ASN A 53 13.22 -7.28 6.79
C ASN A 53 14.34 -7.11 5.77
N ASN A 54 15.19 -6.10 5.97
CA ASN A 54 16.38 -5.90 5.17
C ASN A 54 17.56 -6.71 5.74
N GLU A 55 18.69 -6.63 5.06
CA GLU A 55 19.92 -7.25 5.52
C GLU A 55 20.31 -6.74 6.91
N PRO A 56 20.78 -7.61 7.82
CA PRO A 56 21.22 -7.20 9.14
C PRO A 56 22.37 -6.18 9.05
N VAL A 57 22.24 -5.08 9.80
CA VAL A 57 23.26 -4.04 9.89
C VAL A 57 23.88 -4.09 11.27
N ARG A 58 25.22 -4.01 11.33
CA ARG A 58 25.96 -3.93 12.58
C ARG A 58 26.21 -2.47 12.94
N LEU A 59 25.72 -2.06 14.10
CA LEU A 59 25.90 -0.70 14.61
C LEU A 59 27.33 -0.51 15.16
N PRO A 60 27.82 0.73 15.28
CA PRO A 60 29.11 1.03 15.91
C PRO A 60 29.23 0.52 17.36
N SER A 61 28.09 0.36 18.04
CA SER A 61 27.99 -0.23 19.38
C SER A 61 28.19 -1.76 19.41
N GLY A 62 28.36 -2.41 18.25
CA GLY A 62 28.48 -3.87 18.12
C GLY A 62 27.14 -4.60 18.02
N ALA A 63 26.02 -3.93 18.31
CA ALA A 63 24.68 -4.49 18.19
C ALA A 63 24.30 -4.77 16.73
N VAL A 64 23.60 -5.89 16.49
CA VAL A 64 23.05 -6.24 15.18
C VAL A 64 21.57 -5.87 15.17
N VAL A 65 21.18 -5.02 14.22
CA VAL A 65 19.78 -4.66 13.99
C VAL A 65 19.34 -5.17 12.62
N ILE A 66 18.08 -5.58 12.52
CA ILE A 66 17.47 -5.95 11.24
C ILE A 66 16.49 -4.84 10.89
N PRO A 67 16.88 -3.89 10.00
CA PRO A 67 16.00 -2.81 9.59
C PRO A 67 14.76 -3.38 8.94
N LYS A 68 13.63 -2.70 9.14
CA LYS A 68 12.36 -3.06 8.53
C LYS A 68 11.90 -1.90 7.66
N GLU A 69 11.37 -2.22 6.50
CA GLU A 69 10.76 -1.25 5.60
C GLU A 69 9.35 -1.68 5.24
N THR A 70 8.41 -0.74 5.29
CA THR A 70 7.03 -0.98 4.86
C THR A 70 6.80 -0.41 3.47
N PHE A 71 6.17 -1.22 2.62
CA PHE A 71 5.85 -0.90 1.23
C PHE A 71 4.37 -1.09 0.96
N ALA A 72 3.84 -0.28 0.02
CA ALA A 72 2.67 -0.64 -0.75
C ALA A 72 3.11 -1.43 -1.98
N GLU A 73 2.78 -2.72 -2.02
CA GLU A 73 3.05 -3.64 -3.12
C GLU A 73 1.81 -3.71 -4.03
N PHE A 74 2.04 -3.55 -5.33
CA PHE A 74 1.04 -3.62 -6.39
C PHE A 74 1.30 -4.86 -7.21
N ALA A 75 0.32 -5.74 -7.29
CA ALA A 75 0.39 -6.96 -8.08
C ALA A 75 -0.84 -7.08 -8.99
N ASN A 76 -0.66 -7.68 -10.17
CA ASN A 76 -1.79 -8.05 -11.00
C ASN A 76 -2.39 -9.38 -10.49
N SER A 77 -3.63 -9.35 -10.02
CA SER A 77 -4.32 -10.52 -9.47
C SER A 77 -4.54 -11.66 -10.46
N ARG A 78 -4.42 -11.41 -11.78
CA ARG A 78 -4.49 -12.45 -12.81
C ARG A 78 -3.14 -13.09 -13.13
N ALA A 79 -2.04 -12.44 -12.78
CA ALA A 79 -0.69 -12.93 -13.07
C ALA A 79 -0.05 -13.46 -11.78
N LYS A 80 -0.17 -14.78 -11.55
CA LYS A 80 0.29 -15.46 -10.33
C LYS A 80 1.77 -15.20 -10.01
N ASN A 81 2.60 -15.03 -11.04
CA ASN A 81 4.02 -14.67 -10.96
C ASN A 81 4.32 -13.34 -11.68
N GLY A 82 3.33 -12.47 -11.81
CA GLY A 82 3.49 -11.19 -12.50
C GLY A 82 4.46 -10.27 -11.76
N LEU A 83 5.01 -9.30 -12.51
CA LEU A 83 5.83 -8.23 -11.95
C LEU A 83 5.08 -7.55 -10.79
N LYS A 84 5.80 -7.39 -9.68
CA LYS A 84 5.33 -6.67 -8.49
C LYS A 84 6.02 -5.32 -8.45
N SER A 85 5.22 -4.30 -8.25
CA SER A 85 5.71 -2.93 -8.11
C SER A 85 5.60 -2.52 -6.64
N ARG A 86 6.56 -1.74 -6.12
CA ARG A 86 6.55 -1.34 -4.71
C ARG A 86 6.79 0.15 -4.56
N ILE A 87 6.04 0.75 -3.65
CA ILE A 87 6.24 2.11 -3.16
C ILE A 87 6.65 2.02 -1.70
N LYS A 88 7.84 2.54 -1.36
CA LYS A 88 8.27 2.64 0.04
C LYS A 88 7.39 3.65 0.76
N LEU A 89 6.87 3.25 1.93
CA LEU A 89 5.99 4.06 2.77
C LEU A 89 6.71 4.53 4.04
N ALA A 90 7.55 3.67 4.64
CA ALA A 90 8.25 3.99 5.88
C ALA A 90 9.46 3.07 6.14
N ASP A 91 10.41 3.61 6.90
CA ASP A 91 11.48 2.87 7.58
C ASP A 91 10.97 2.32 8.92
N GLY A 92 10.16 1.26 8.86
CA GLY A 92 9.64 0.57 10.03
C GLY A 92 8.32 -0.13 9.75
N ILE A 93 7.71 -0.68 10.80
CA ILE A 93 6.33 -1.22 10.75
C ILE A 93 5.36 -0.05 10.89
N LEU A 94 4.34 -0.01 10.03
CA LEU A 94 3.23 0.92 10.18
C LEU A 94 2.02 0.24 10.85
N PRO A 95 1.33 0.91 11.80
CA PRO A 95 0.09 0.40 12.36
C PRO A 95 -1.04 0.44 11.33
N TYR A 96 -2.02 -0.45 11.43
CA TYR A 96 -3.15 -0.50 10.49
C TYR A 96 -4.31 0.40 10.94
N ASP A 97 -4.02 1.69 11.15
CA ASP A 97 -4.97 2.71 11.60
C ASP A 97 -5.32 3.75 10.51
N MET A 98 -6.25 4.67 10.80
CA MET A 98 -6.69 5.68 9.82
C MET A 98 -5.62 6.73 9.52
N ARG A 99 -4.70 6.99 10.44
CA ARG A 99 -3.59 7.92 10.20
C ARG A 99 -2.65 7.33 9.14
N THR A 100 -2.32 6.07 9.29
CA THR A 100 -1.51 5.31 8.35
C THR A 100 -2.22 5.15 7.02
N PHE A 101 -3.51 4.82 7.03
CA PHE A 101 -4.28 4.73 5.80
C PHE A 101 -4.26 6.05 5.01
N LYS A 102 -4.44 7.21 5.67
CA LYS A 102 -4.33 8.52 5.01
C LYS A 102 -2.94 8.81 4.45
N LEU A 103 -1.88 8.42 5.17
CA LEU A 103 -0.50 8.52 4.68
C LEU A 103 -0.30 7.69 3.41
N ILE A 104 -0.75 6.44 3.44
CA ILE A 104 -0.69 5.52 2.30
C ILE A 104 -1.45 6.13 1.12
N THR A 105 -2.70 6.52 1.30
CA THR A 105 -3.51 7.04 0.20
C THR A 105 -2.91 8.30 -0.41
N HIS A 106 -2.33 9.18 0.41
CA HIS A 106 -1.62 10.37 -0.07
C HIS A 106 -0.42 10.01 -0.96
N GLU A 107 0.47 9.12 -0.48
CA GLU A 107 1.63 8.67 -1.25
C GLU A 107 1.24 7.92 -2.53
N LEU A 108 0.17 7.13 -2.47
CA LEU A 108 -0.35 6.40 -3.63
C LEU A 108 -0.96 7.32 -4.69
N ILE A 109 -1.73 8.34 -4.27
CA ILE A 109 -2.29 9.35 -5.18
C ILE A 109 -1.16 10.16 -5.82
N LYS A 110 -0.16 10.59 -5.02
CA LYS A 110 0.99 11.34 -5.50
C LYS A 110 1.79 10.57 -6.56
N ARG A 111 1.91 9.24 -6.41
CA ARG A 111 2.54 8.36 -7.40
C ARG A 111 1.59 7.84 -8.49
N GLY A 112 0.35 8.32 -8.52
CA GLY A 112 -0.75 7.79 -9.32
C GLY A 112 -0.47 7.65 -10.82
N GLU A 113 0.17 8.62 -11.47
CA GLU A 113 0.51 8.52 -12.90
C GLU A 113 1.58 7.45 -13.17
N SER A 114 2.63 7.39 -12.33
CA SER A 114 3.66 6.35 -12.45
C SER A 114 3.11 4.94 -12.28
N LEU A 115 2.14 4.75 -11.36
CA LEU A 115 1.47 3.46 -11.15
C LEU A 115 0.61 3.02 -12.34
N LEU A 116 0.06 3.96 -13.12
CA LEU A 116 -0.73 3.67 -14.32
C LEU A 116 0.15 3.28 -15.52
N ASP A 117 1.35 3.84 -15.62
CA ASP A 117 2.32 3.54 -16.68
C ASP A 117 3.05 2.20 -16.47
N MET A 118 3.17 1.71 -15.23
CA MET A 118 3.81 0.41 -14.92
C MET A 118 3.08 -0.83 -15.45
N PHE A 119 1.85 -0.66 -15.95
CA PHE A 119 1.04 -1.73 -16.54
C PHE A 119 0.71 -1.47 -18.02
N LYS A 120 1.58 -0.76 -18.74
CA LYS A 120 1.62 -0.76 -20.22
C LYS A 120 2.48 -1.94 -20.67
#